data_AF-G2H0Y0-F1
#
_entry.id   AF-G2H0Y0-F1
#
_cell.length_a   1.000
_cell.length_b   1.000
_cell.length_c   1.000
_cell.angle_alpha   90.00
_cell.angle_beta   90.00
_cell.angle_gamma   90.00
#
_symmetry.space_group_name_H-M   'P 1'
#
loop_
_entity.id
_entity.type
_entity.pdbx_description
1 polymer ?
#
loop_
_entity_poly.entity_id
_entity_poly.type
_entity_poly.pdbx_seq_one_letter_code
_entity_poly.pdbx_strand_id
1 'polypeptide(L)'
;MKQWRYQIITLLRQQWDKLQLPPEWAQTITTPRQREPFLDFHYQRHWNIDLAKPTDNAQQTLNYLARYLKKPSVSLSRLEHYNGQEVTYRYLSHKTRKQEKLNLSMDEFIQRFISHIPDKNFRRVHR
;
A
#
# COMPACT_ATOMS: atom_id res chain seq x y z
N MET A 1 6.77 -25.91 -6.76
CA MET A 1 6.68 -24.60 -7.44
C MET A 1 8.05 -23.95 -7.41
N LYS A 2 8.72 -23.76 -8.56
CA LYS A 2 9.95 -22.94 -8.61
C LYS A 2 9.57 -21.55 -8.08
N GLN A 3 10.04 -21.25 -6.87
CA GLN A 3 9.41 -20.31 -5.96
C GLN A 3 9.40 -18.91 -6.56
N TRP A 4 8.24 -18.26 -6.63
CA TRP A 4 8.08 -16.89 -7.16
C TRP A 4 9.13 -15.91 -6.59
N ARG A 5 9.51 -16.09 -5.34
CA ARG A 5 10.63 -15.40 -4.69
C ARG A 5 11.93 -15.43 -5.50
N TYR A 6 12.28 -16.58 -6.07
CA TYR A 6 13.43 -16.72 -6.97
C TYR A 6 13.28 -15.84 -8.21
N GLN A 7 12.11 -15.86 -8.86
CA GLN A 7 11.85 -15.04 -10.05
C GLN A 7 11.96 -13.54 -9.75
N ILE A 8 11.43 -13.09 -8.62
CA ILE A 8 11.52 -11.68 -8.21
C ILE A 8 12.97 -11.29 -7.90
N ILE A 9 13.70 -12.09 -7.12
CA ILE A 9 15.10 -11.78 -6.80
C ILE A 9 15.96 -11.81 -8.07
N THR A 10 15.74 -12.76 -8.98
CA THR A 10 16.42 -12.81 -10.28
C THR A 10 16.10 -11.58 -11.14
N LEU A 11 14.85 -11.14 -11.18
CA LEU A 11 14.47 -9.92 -11.89
C LEU A 11 15.16 -8.69 -11.30
N LEU A 12 15.19 -8.57 -9.97
CA LEU A 12 15.86 -7.47 -9.27
C LEU A 12 17.37 -7.47 -9.54
N ARG A 13 18.02 -8.64 -9.59
CA ARG A 13 19.44 -8.76 -10.00
C ARG A 13 19.66 -8.23 -11.42
N GLN A 14 18.80 -8.61 -12.36
CA GLN A 14 18.95 -8.26 -13.78
C GLN A 14 18.66 -6.79 -14.07
N GLN A 15 17.68 -6.19 -13.38
CA GLN A 15 17.24 -4.82 -13.65
C GLN A 15 17.80 -3.80 -12.66
N TRP A 16 18.74 -4.20 -11.80
CA TRP A 16 19.20 -3.37 -10.67
C TRP A 16 19.60 -1.95 -11.07
N ASP A 17 20.34 -1.81 -12.17
CA ASP A 17 20.86 -0.51 -12.62
C ASP A 17 19.76 0.43 -13.15
N LYS A 18 18.55 -0.08 -13.39
CA LYS A 18 17.36 0.71 -13.79
C LYS A 18 16.40 0.96 -12.64
N LEU A 19 16.64 0.40 -11.46
CA LEU A 19 15.76 0.57 -10.30
C LEU A 19 15.96 1.95 -9.67
N GLN A 20 14.85 2.61 -9.38
CA GLN A 20 14.84 3.76 -8.48
C GLN A 20 14.60 3.24 -7.06
N LEU A 21 15.67 3.24 -6.25
CA LEU A 21 15.58 2.82 -4.85
C LEU A 21 15.01 3.97 -4.00
N PRO A 22 14.16 3.66 -3.01
CA PRO A 22 13.78 4.62 -1.99
C PRO A 22 15.01 5.23 -1.27
N PRO A 23 14.94 6.49 -0.81
CA PRO A 23 16.08 7.18 -0.20
C PRO A 23 16.71 6.43 0.97
N GLU A 24 15.91 5.72 1.77
CA GLU A 24 16.36 4.88 2.89
C GLU A 24 17.29 3.74 2.45
N TRP A 25 17.04 3.15 1.28
CA TRP A 25 17.82 2.02 0.76
C TRP A 25 18.99 2.47 -0.10
N ALA A 26 18.83 3.59 -0.81
CA ALA A 26 19.92 4.20 -1.59
C ALA A 26 21.11 4.58 -0.71
N GLN A 27 20.86 5.01 0.53
CA GLN A 27 21.92 5.30 1.51
C GLN A 27 22.63 4.04 2.04
N THR A 28 21.92 2.91 2.09
CA THR A 28 22.44 1.65 2.66
C THR A 28 23.16 0.79 1.61
N ILE A 29 22.73 0.85 0.35
CA ILE A 29 23.23 0.04 -0.77
C ILE A 29 23.92 0.95 -1.78
N THR A 30 25.00 1.57 -1.35
CA THR A 30 25.78 2.51 -2.17
C THR A 30 26.67 1.77 -3.17
N THR A 31 27.17 0.58 -2.81
CA THR A 31 28.19 -0.13 -3.58
C THR A 31 27.63 -1.40 -4.22
N PRO A 32 28.06 -1.79 -5.45
CA PRO A 32 27.68 -3.06 -6.07
C PRO A 32 27.87 -4.30 -5.18
N ARG A 33 28.91 -4.29 -4.34
CA ARG A 33 29.23 -5.35 -3.39
C ARG A 33 28.19 -5.55 -2.29
N GLN A 34 27.40 -4.51 -1.97
CA GLN A 34 26.34 -4.57 -0.95
C GLN A 34 25.00 -5.07 -1.52
N ARG A 35 24.83 -5.09 -2.86
CA ARG A 35 23.59 -5.48 -3.54
C ARG A 35 23.26 -6.95 -3.34
N GLU A 36 24.23 -7.83 -3.58
CA GLU A 36 24.03 -9.28 -3.50
C GLU A 36 23.71 -9.76 -2.06
N PRO A 37 24.46 -9.35 -1.02
CA PRO A 37 24.12 -9.70 0.36
C PRO A 37 22.73 -9.22 0.78
N PHE A 38 22.30 -8.05 0.32
CA PHE A 38 20.97 -7.52 0.58
C PHE A 38 19.89 -8.39 -0.05
N LEU A 39 20.03 -8.71 -1.34
CA LEU A 39 19.08 -9.57 -2.06
C LEU A 39 19.03 -10.98 -1.48
N ASP A 40 20.17 -11.54 -1.09
CA ASP A 40 20.24 -12.87 -0.46
C ASP A 40 19.60 -12.88 0.92
N PHE A 41 19.81 -11.83 1.73
CA PHE A 41 19.15 -11.69 3.02
C PHE A 41 17.62 -11.66 2.86
N HIS A 42 17.11 -10.88 1.90
CA HIS A 42 15.68 -10.83 1.61
C HIS A 42 15.15 -12.13 0.99
N TYR A 43 15.95 -12.82 0.18
CA TYR A 43 15.62 -14.13 -0.35
C TYR A 43 15.47 -15.17 0.78
N GLN A 44 16.30 -15.15 1.81
CA GLN A 44 16.26 -16.14 2.89
C GLN A 44 15.09 -15.95 3.87
N ARG A 45 14.52 -14.75 3.94
CA ARG A 45 13.36 -14.48 4.79
C ARG A 45 12.14 -15.32 4.39
N HIS A 46 11.23 -15.53 5.34
CA HIS A 46 9.94 -16.15 5.07
C HIS A 46 8.99 -15.13 4.46
N TRP A 47 8.40 -15.46 3.31
CA TRP A 47 7.48 -14.59 2.58
C TRP A 47 6.08 -15.16 2.75
N ASN A 48 5.21 -14.46 3.47
CA ASN A 48 3.78 -14.81 3.53
C ASN A 48 3.05 -14.11 2.38
N ILE A 49 3.15 -14.69 1.19
CA ILE A 49 2.49 -14.15 -0.01
C ILE A 49 1.59 -15.22 -0.60
N ASP A 50 0.30 -14.93 -0.57
CA ASP A 50 -0.72 -15.67 -1.30
C ASP A 50 -1.06 -14.90 -2.59
N LEU A 51 -0.49 -15.35 -3.71
CA LEU A 51 -0.88 -14.85 -5.02
C LEU A 51 -1.99 -15.74 -5.55
N ALA A 52 -3.21 -15.20 -5.54
CA ALA A 52 -4.32 -15.80 -6.24
C ALA A 52 -3.98 -15.98 -7.73
N LYS A 53 -4.63 -16.97 -8.37
CA LYS A 53 -4.44 -17.22 -9.80
C LYS A 53 -4.66 -15.93 -10.61
N PRO A 54 -3.86 -15.71 -11.68
CA PRO A 54 -4.11 -14.61 -12.60
C PRO A 54 -5.57 -14.63 -13.04
N THR A 55 -6.21 -13.47 -13.03
CA THR A 55 -7.60 -13.35 -13.48
C THR A 55 -7.58 -13.20 -15.00
N ASP A 56 -8.38 -14.01 -15.69
CA ASP A 56 -8.48 -13.97 -17.17
C ASP A 56 -9.05 -12.63 -17.66
N ASN A 57 -9.75 -11.89 -16.79
CA ASN A 57 -10.37 -10.61 -17.10
C ASN A 57 -9.78 -9.48 -16.24
N ALA A 58 -8.70 -8.89 -16.73
CA ALA A 58 -8.05 -7.75 -16.09
C ALA A 58 -9.03 -6.58 -15.84
N GLN A 59 -9.95 -6.31 -16.78
CA GLN A 59 -10.93 -5.23 -16.67
C GLN A 59 -11.89 -5.45 -15.49
N GLN A 60 -12.32 -6.69 -15.27
CA GLN A 60 -13.19 -7.04 -14.13
C GLN A 60 -12.47 -6.89 -12.80
N THR A 61 -11.21 -7.31 -12.72
CA THR A 61 -10.35 -7.12 -11.55
C THR A 61 -10.11 -5.63 -11.27
N LEU A 62 -9.83 -4.85 -12.31
CA LEU A 62 -9.66 -3.40 -12.22
C LEU A 62 -10.96 -2.73 -11.76
N ASN A 63 -12.11 -3.13 -12.29
CA ASN A 63 -13.41 -2.62 -11.87
C ASN A 63 -13.73 -3.00 -10.41
N TYR A 64 -13.37 -4.22 -9.98
CA TYR A 64 -13.53 -4.67 -8.60
C TYR A 64 -12.66 -3.84 -7.65
N LEU A 65 -11.37 -3.70 -7.95
CA LEU A 65 -10.44 -2.85 -7.21
C LEU A 65 -10.92 -1.39 -7.20
N ALA A 66 -11.31 -0.86 -8.36
CA ALA A 66 -11.83 0.49 -8.48
C ALA A 66 -13.10 0.69 -7.66
N ARG A 67 -14.00 -0.31 -7.53
CA ARG A 67 -15.19 -0.22 -6.66
C ARG A 67 -14.83 -0.19 -5.18
N TYR A 68 -13.83 -0.97 -4.77
CA TYR A 68 -13.28 -0.94 -3.41
C TYR A 68 -12.61 0.41 -3.11
N LEU A 69 -11.82 0.92 -4.06
CA LEU A 69 -11.22 2.24 -4.01
C LEU A 69 -12.24 3.38 -4.15
N LYS A 70 -13.40 3.14 -4.77
CA LYS A 70 -14.50 4.12 -4.96
C LYS A 70 -15.36 4.26 -3.72
N LYS A 71 -15.33 3.30 -2.78
CA LYS A 71 -15.98 3.41 -1.47
C LYS A 71 -14.98 3.29 -0.31
N PRO A 72 -13.94 4.15 -0.24
CA PRO A 72 -13.15 4.21 0.98
C PRO A 72 -14.02 4.78 2.11
N SER A 73 -13.64 4.51 3.36
CA SER A 73 -14.21 5.19 4.53
C SER A 73 -14.16 6.72 4.40
N VAL A 74 -13.18 7.23 3.65
CA VAL A 74 -13.03 8.62 3.25
C VAL A 74 -13.03 8.71 1.72
N SER A 75 -14.07 9.32 1.12
CA SER A 75 -14.12 9.56 -0.34
C SER A 75 -12.88 10.29 -0.84
N LEU A 76 -12.30 9.86 -1.96
CA LEU A 76 -11.15 10.53 -2.60
C LEU A 76 -11.45 12.00 -2.93
N SER A 77 -12.71 12.35 -3.22
CA SER A 77 -13.12 13.76 -3.46
C SER A 77 -12.99 14.67 -2.22
N ARG A 78 -12.79 14.08 -1.04
CA ARG A 78 -12.54 14.81 0.20
C ARG A 78 -11.05 15.00 0.48
N LEU A 79 -10.17 14.30 -0.23
CA LEU A 79 -8.73 14.37 -0.06
C LEU A 79 -8.22 15.61 -0.83
N GLU A 80 -7.74 16.61 -0.09
CA GLU A 80 -7.37 17.91 -0.66
C GLU A 80 -5.86 18.04 -0.91
N HIS A 81 -5.03 17.38 -0.09
CA HIS A 81 -3.58 17.42 -0.24
C HIS A 81 -2.94 16.11 0.23
N TYR A 82 -1.88 15.71 -0.47
CA TYR A 82 -1.00 14.62 -0.11
C TYR A 82 0.41 14.92 -0.63
N ASN A 83 1.41 14.79 0.24
CA ASN A 83 2.83 15.01 -0.09
C ASN A 83 3.74 13.82 0.26
N GLY A 84 3.16 12.67 0.62
CA GLY A 84 3.92 11.49 1.07
C GLY A 84 4.05 11.37 2.59
N GLN A 85 4.03 12.48 3.32
CA GLN A 85 4.20 12.52 4.79
C GLN A 85 2.92 12.92 5.51
N GLU A 86 2.10 13.76 4.89
CA GLU A 86 0.87 14.30 5.44
C GLU A 86 -0.28 14.16 4.45
N VAL A 87 -1.48 14.02 5.00
CA VAL A 87 -2.74 13.95 4.26
C VAL A 87 -3.69 14.99 4.84
N THR A 88 -4.15 15.91 4.00
CA THR A 88 -5.25 16.82 4.35
C THR A 88 -6.53 16.36 3.69
N TYR A 89 -7.60 16.17 4.48
CA TYR A 89 -8.92 15.87 3.96
C TYR A 89 -10.03 16.71 4.61
N ARG A 90 -11.08 16.95 3.85
CA ARG A 90 -12.26 17.73 4.23
C ARG A 90 -13.36 16.83 4.76
N TYR A 91 -13.98 17.20 5.87
CA TYR A 91 -15.06 16.44 6.50
C TYR A 91 -16.18 17.36 6.98
N LEU A 92 -17.37 16.80 7.16
CA LEU A 92 -18.47 17.52 7.81
C LEU A 92 -18.35 17.32 9.32
N SER A 93 -18.05 18.40 10.04
CA SER A 93 -17.99 18.37 11.49
C SER A 93 -19.40 18.35 12.06
N HIS A 94 -19.75 17.26 12.75
CA HIS A 94 -21.07 17.14 13.41
C HIS A 94 -21.25 18.14 14.56
N LYS A 95 -20.15 18.63 15.15
CA LYS A 95 -20.17 19.62 16.24
C LYS A 95 -20.53 21.01 15.73
N THR A 96 -19.88 21.45 14.65
CA THR A 96 -20.03 22.81 14.12
C THR A 96 -21.01 22.89 12.94
N ARG A 97 -21.42 21.73 12.40
CA ARG A 97 -22.21 21.57 11.16
C ARG A 97 -21.58 22.22 9.93
N LYS A 98 -20.26 22.40 9.93
CA LYS A 98 -19.52 23.01 8.82
C LYS A 98 -18.55 22.03 8.17
N GLN A 99 -18.18 22.33 6.93
CA GLN A 99 -17.08 21.67 6.25
C GLN A 99 -15.78 22.15 6.88
N GLU A 100 -15.03 21.23 7.48
CA GLU A 100 -13.74 21.49 8.11
C GLU A 100 -12.65 20.66 7.43
N LYS A 101 -11.40 21.07 7.59
CA LYS A 101 -10.24 20.34 7.09
C LYS A 101 -9.51 19.71 8.26
N LEU A 102 -9.04 18.49 8.06
CA LEU A 102 -8.16 17.80 8.98
C LEU A 102 -6.86 17.46 8.26
N ASN A 103 -5.74 17.94 8.79
CA ASN A 103 -4.43 17.50 8.40
C ASN A 103 -3.95 16.42 9.38
N LEU A 104 -3.47 15.30 8.86
CA LEU A 104 -2.93 14.17 9.62
C LEU A 104 -1.57 13.79 9.06
N SER A 105 -0.69 13.30 9.92
CA SER A 105 0.46 12.53 9.46
C SER A 105 0.00 11.25 8.74
N MET A 106 0.87 10.69 7.90
CA MET A 106 0.59 9.46 7.17
C MET A 106 0.27 8.30 8.12
N ASP A 107 0.97 8.20 9.25
CA ASP A 107 0.75 7.16 10.25
C ASP A 107 -0.64 7.28 10.90
N GLU A 108 -1.04 8.49 11.32
CA GLU A 108 -2.38 8.73 11.88
C GLU A 108 -3.47 8.46 10.86
N PHE A 109 -3.25 8.82 9.59
CA PHE A 109 -4.17 8.55 8.52
C PHE A 109 -4.36 7.04 8.32
N ILE A 110 -3.28 6.27 8.24
CA ILE A 110 -3.33 4.81 8.09
C ILE A 110 -4.02 4.15 9.29
N GLN A 111 -3.67 4.53 10.53
CA GLN A 111 -4.29 3.98 11.73
C GLN A 111 -5.81 4.20 11.72
N ARG A 112 -6.25 5.42 11.42
CA ARG A 112 -7.67 5.74 11.30
C ARG A 112 -8.33 5.06 10.11
N PHE A 113 -7.62 4.87 9.00
CA PHE A 113 -8.17 4.20 7.83
C PHE A 113 -8.42 2.71 8.11
N ILE A 114 -7.43 2.04 8.73
CA ILE A 114 -7.52 0.61 9.08
C ILE A 114 -8.62 0.35 10.10
N SER A 115 -8.90 1.26 11.04
CA SER A 115 -9.99 1.07 12.02
C SER A 115 -11.38 0.96 11.39
N HIS A 116 -11.54 1.36 10.12
CA HIS A 116 -12.79 1.18 9.37
C HIS A 116 -12.90 -0.19 8.69
N ILE A 117 -11.82 -0.98 8.68
CA ILE A 117 -11.82 -2.34 8.17
C ILE A 117 -12.30 -3.24 9.31
N PRO A 118 -13.50 -3.84 9.20
CA PRO A 118 -14.02 -4.68 10.26
C PRO A 118 -13.26 -6.00 10.32
N ASP A 119 -13.19 -6.59 11.51
CA ASP A 119 -12.56 -7.89 11.72
C ASP A 119 -13.19 -8.98 10.85
N LYS A 120 -12.39 -10.02 10.57
CA LYS A 120 -12.87 -11.19 9.83
C LYS A 120 -14.07 -11.80 10.56
N ASN A 121 -15.16 -12.02 9.83
CA ASN A 121 -16.45 -12.51 10.33
C ASN A 121 -17.30 -11.50 11.14
N PHE A 122 -16.95 -10.21 11.15
CA PHE A 122 -17.79 -9.19 11.78
C PHE A 122 -19.15 -9.07 11.07
N ARG A 123 -20.23 -9.46 11.76
CA ARG A 123 -21.60 -9.27 11.28
C ARG A 123 -22.07 -7.87 11.67
N ARG A 124 -22.22 -6.99 10.68
CA ARG A 124 -22.86 -5.68 10.90
C ARG A 124 -24.34 -5.90 11.25
N VAL A 125 -24.75 -5.40 12.42
CA VAL A 125 -26.17 -5.30 12.77
C VAL A 125 -26.76 -4.15 11.96
N HIS A 126 -27.67 -4.47 11.04
CA HIS A 126 -28.49 -3.48 10.37
C HIS A 126 -29.72 -3.20 11.24
N ARG A 127 -29.94 -1.95 11.59
CA ARG A 127 -31.14 -1.49 12.30
C ARG A 127 -32.13 -0.91 11.30
#